data_AF-A0A1M6GWA6-F1
#
_entry.id   AF-A0A1M6GWA6-F1
#
_cell.length_a   1.000
_cell.length_b   1.000
_cell.length_c   1.000
_cell.angle_alpha   90.00
_cell.angle_beta   90.00
_cell.angle_gamma   90.00
#
_symmetry.space_group_name_H-M   'P 1'
#
loop_
_entity.id
_entity.type
_entity.pdbx_description
1 polymer ?
#
loop_
_entity_poly.entity_id
_entity_poly.type
_entity_poly.pdbx_seq_one_letter_code
_entity_poly.pdbx_strand_id
1 'polypeptide(L)'
;MKTAIHLLGGAMLLAACETTIPTAVPENLRDDMLPSAEVAAFQRVDARLGYEDARIGYDPDGCAIYEATGPDGRPYAESLRGEDRGPICP
;
A
#
# COMPACT_ATOMS: atom_id res chain seq x y z
N MET A 1 16.62 57.72 -15.79
CA MET A 1 17.09 58.18 -14.47
C MET A 1 17.54 56.98 -13.66
N LYS A 2 18.57 57.17 -12.86
CA LYS A 2 19.49 56.19 -12.30
C LYS A 2 19.23 56.09 -10.80
N THR A 3 19.00 54.90 -10.26
CA THR A 3 19.12 54.61 -8.82
C THR A 3 19.56 53.15 -8.63
N ALA A 4 20.85 53.00 -8.36
CA ALA A 4 21.41 51.90 -7.57
C ALA A 4 21.37 52.29 -6.08
N ILE A 5 21.61 51.33 -5.17
CA ILE A 5 22.11 51.43 -3.75
C ILE A 5 21.43 50.29 -2.93
N HIS A 6 22.10 49.14 -2.76
CA HIS A 6 22.88 48.66 -1.58
C HIS A 6 22.02 47.90 -0.54
N LEU A 7 22.15 46.57 -0.43
CA LEU A 7 23.09 45.80 0.44
C LEU A 7 22.74 45.84 1.94
N LEU A 8 22.05 44.80 2.44
CA LEU A 8 22.07 44.26 3.81
C LEU A 8 21.39 42.88 3.71
N GLY A 9 22.00 41.74 4.02
CA GLY A 9 22.84 41.45 5.17
C GLY A 9 21.98 40.70 6.18
N GLY A 10 22.02 39.36 6.16
CA GLY A 10 21.21 38.54 7.07
C GLY A 10 21.39 37.04 6.83
N ALA A 11 22.59 36.53 7.12
CA ALA A 11 22.81 35.09 7.24
C ALA A 11 22.16 34.62 8.55
N MET A 12 21.01 33.94 8.46
CA MET A 12 20.42 33.26 9.60
C MET A 12 20.70 31.76 9.47
N LEU A 13 21.42 31.26 10.48
CA LEU A 13 21.95 29.91 10.59
C LEU A 13 20.86 28.85 10.41
N LEU A 14 21.02 28.01 9.38
CA LEU A 14 20.38 26.69 9.33
C LEU A 14 21.02 25.83 10.43
N ALA A 15 20.36 25.74 11.57
CA ALA A 15 20.60 24.65 12.50
C ALA A 15 20.10 23.37 11.83
N ALA A 16 20.99 22.67 11.13
CA ALA A 16 20.77 21.30 10.72
C ALA A 16 20.72 20.45 12.01
N CYS A 17 19.51 20.18 12.49
CA CYS A 17 19.29 19.01 13.33
C CYS A 17 19.50 17.81 12.40
N GLU A 18 20.73 17.32 12.34
CA GLU A 18 21.02 15.97 11.84
C GLU A 18 20.47 14.99 12.88
N THR A 19 19.16 14.80 12.84
CA THR A 19 18.50 13.64 13.43
C THR A 19 19.01 12.45 12.63
N THR A 20 20.10 11.85 13.10
CA THR A 20 20.48 10.50 12.69
C THR A 20 19.38 9.58 13.19
N ILE A 21 18.37 9.37 12.35
CA ILE A 21 17.30 8.40 12.61
C ILE A 21 18.00 7.04 12.60
N PRO A 22 18.02 6.29 13.72
CA PRO A 22 18.57 4.96 13.71
C PRO A 22 17.78 4.14 12.69
N THR A 23 18.45 3.74 11.60
CA THR A 23 17.90 2.83 10.58
C THR A 23 17.91 1.41 11.13
N ALA A 24 17.17 1.21 12.20
CA ALA A 24 16.72 -0.10 12.63
C ALA A 24 15.20 -0.01 12.62
N VAL A 25 14.62 -0.11 11.41
CA VAL A 25 13.19 -0.40 11.28
C VAL A 25 12.99 -1.73 11.99
N PRO A 26 12.25 -1.77 13.10
CA PRO A 26 12.04 -3.02 13.79
C PRO A 26 11.31 -3.95 12.81
N GLU A 27 11.66 -5.23 12.76
CA GLU A 27 11.21 -6.15 11.69
C GLU A 27 9.68 -6.17 11.50
N ASN A 28 8.93 -5.88 12.57
CA ASN A 28 7.49 -5.70 12.56
C ASN A 28 6.99 -4.50 11.73
N LEU A 29 7.77 -3.43 11.55
CA LEU A 29 7.42 -2.32 10.66
C LEU A 29 7.70 -2.63 9.18
N ARG A 30 8.49 -3.67 8.88
CA ARG A 30 8.75 -4.08 7.48
C ARG A 30 7.51 -4.76 6.90
N ASP A 31 6.77 -5.50 7.73
CA ASP A 31 5.45 -6.05 7.40
C ASP A 31 4.42 -4.93 7.15
N ASP A 32 4.43 -3.86 7.95
CA ASP A 32 3.53 -2.72 7.78
C ASP A 32 3.79 -1.90 6.49
N MET A 33 4.96 -2.09 5.86
CA MET A 33 5.31 -1.50 4.57
C MET A 33 5.06 -2.44 3.39
N LEU A 34 4.78 -3.73 3.64
CA LEU A 34 4.39 -4.69 2.62
C LEU A 34 2.86 -4.70 2.48
N PRO A 35 2.32 -4.96 1.28
CA PRO A 35 0.89 -5.20 1.15
C PRO A 35 0.49 -6.35 2.07
N SER A 36 -0.63 -6.23 2.77
CA SER A 36 -1.17 -7.33 3.57
C SER A 36 -1.30 -8.60 2.71
N ALA A 37 -1.30 -9.77 3.35
CA ALA A 37 -1.41 -11.04 2.63
C ALA A 37 -2.65 -11.06 1.71
N GLU A 38 -3.75 -10.46 2.15
CA GLU A 38 -4.99 -10.28 1.37
C GLU A 38 -4.76 -9.40 0.15
N VAL A 39 -4.10 -8.25 0.30
CA VAL A 39 -3.83 -7.32 -0.83
C VAL A 39 -2.91 -7.98 -1.85
N ALA A 40 -1.86 -8.67 -1.41
CA ALA A 40 -0.97 -9.40 -2.30
C ALA A 40 -1.71 -10.52 -3.04
N ALA A 41 -2.57 -11.29 -2.34
CA ALA A 41 -3.37 -12.33 -2.96
C ALA A 41 -4.41 -11.77 -3.94
N PHE A 42 -5.07 -10.66 -3.58
CA PHE A 42 -6.00 -9.95 -4.44
C PHE A 42 -5.31 -9.50 -5.73
N GLN A 43 -4.16 -8.82 -5.63
CA GLN A 43 -3.42 -8.35 -6.81
C GLN A 43 -3.02 -9.50 -7.75
N ARG A 44 -2.67 -10.68 -7.22
CA ARG A 44 -2.39 -11.87 -8.04
C ARG A 44 -3.62 -12.37 -8.79
N VAL A 45 -4.78 -12.41 -8.12
CA VAL A 45 -6.04 -12.85 -8.74
C VAL A 45 -6.55 -11.82 -9.73
N ASP A 46 -6.53 -10.55 -9.36
CA ASP A 46 -6.94 -9.42 -10.20
C ASP A 46 -6.07 -9.33 -11.47
N ALA A 47 -4.74 -9.46 -11.35
CA ALA A 47 -3.87 -9.50 -12.52
C ALA A 47 -4.15 -10.69 -13.47
N ARG A 48 -4.73 -11.79 -12.95
CA ARG A 48 -5.11 -12.96 -13.74
C ARG A 48 -6.48 -12.80 -14.39
N LEU A 49 -7.45 -12.24 -13.66
CA LEU A 49 -8.85 -12.17 -14.09
C LEU A 49 -9.21 -10.83 -14.73
N GLY A 50 -8.79 -9.72 -14.14
CA GLY A 50 -9.09 -8.36 -14.61
C GLY A 50 -10.58 -8.07 -14.68
N TYR A 51 -11.36 -8.58 -13.72
CA TYR A 51 -12.82 -8.44 -13.72
C TYR A 51 -13.25 -7.06 -13.21
N GLU A 52 -14.44 -6.63 -13.62
CA GLU A 52 -15.00 -5.34 -13.18
C GLU A 52 -15.47 -5.42 -11.72
N ASP A 53 -15.47 -4.27 -11.03
CA ASP A 53 -15.90 -4.14 -9.63
C ASP A 53 -15.19 -5.08 -8.64
N ALA A 54 -13.95 -5.46 -8.96
CA ALA A 54 -13.12 -6.34 -8.13
C ALA A 54 -12.80 -5.71 -6.76
N ARG A 55 -13.06 -6.45 -5.69
CA ARG A 55 -12.75 -6.06 -4.31
C ARG A 55 -12.39 -7.27 -3.45
N ILE A 56 -11.80 -7.01 -2.30
CA ILE A 56 -11.62 -8.00 -1.24
C ILE A 56 -12.92 -8.05 -0.42
N GLY A 57 -13.53 -9.23 -0.36
CA GLY A 57 -14.64 -9.56 0.54
C GLY A 57 -14.20 -10.59 1.58
N TYR A 58 -15.15 -11.03 2.39
CA TYR A 58 -14.93 -12.10 3.37
C TYR A 58 -16.09 -13.09 3.34
N ASP A 59 -15.77 -14.38 3.37
CA ASP A 59 -16.77 -15.44 3.45
C ASP A 59 -17.39 -15.54 4.87
N PRO A 60 -18.41 -16.39 5.09
CA PRO A 60 -19.02 -16.55 6.41
C PRO A 60 -18.08 -17.03 7.51
N ASP A 61 -16.97 -17.66 7.15
CA ASP A 61 -15.93 -18.12 8.08
C ASP A 61 -14.89 -17.02 8.36
N GLY A 62 -15.05 -15.85 7.73
CA GLY A 62 -14.18 -14.70 7.88
C GLY A 62 -12.94 -14.74 7.00
N CYS A 63 -12.82 -15.71 6.09
CA CYS A 63 -11.67 -15.82 5.21
C CYS A 63 -11.80 -14.89 3.99
N ALA A 64 -10.68 -14.32 3.56
CA ALA A 64 -10.62 -13.36 2.47
C ALA A 64 -10.98 -14.00 1.13
N ILE A 65 -11.86 -13.33 0.38
CA ILE A 65 -12.31 -13.74 -0.95
C ILE A 65 -12.13 -12.59 -1.95
N TYR A 66 -11.89 -12.94 -3.21
CA TYR A 66 -11.97 -12.04 -4.34
C TYR A 66 -13.43 -11.99 -4.77
N GLU A 67 -14.05 -10.82 -4.75
CA GLU A 67 -15.41 -10.60 -5.25
C GLU A 67 -15.36 -9.67 -6.46
N ALA A 68 -16.05 -10.00 -7.54
CA ALA A 68 -16.11 -9.17 -8.74
C ALA A 68 -17.38 -9.45 -9.56
N THR A 69 -17.56 -8.68 -10.62
CA THR A 69 -18.52 -8.97 -11.68
C THR A 69 -17.78 -9.69 -12.82
N GLY A 70 -18.14 -10.96 -13.06
CA GLY A 70 -17.57 -11.76 -14.13
C GLY A 70 -17.90 -11.22 -15.54
N PRO A 71 -17.24 -11.74 -16.58
CA PRO A 71 -17.43 -11.28 -17.96
C PRO A 71 -18.83 -11.57 -18.51
N ASP A 72 -19.60 -12.43 -17.85
CA ASP A 72 -21.01 -12.71 -18.13
C ASP A 72 -21.99 -11.80 -17.37
N GLY A 73 -21.46 -10.79 -16.66
CA GLY A 73 -22.23 -9.87 -15.83
C GLY A 73 -22.74 -10.47 -14.53
N ARG A 74 -22.29 -11.68 -14.16
CA ARG A 74 -22.72 -12.35 -12.92
C ARG A 74 -21.73 -12.12 -11.80
N PRO A 75 -22.19 -12.15 -10.53
CA PRO A 75 -21.28 -12.15 -9.39
C PRO A 75 -20.31 -13.33 -9.47
N TYR A 76 -19.03 -13.04 -9.24
CA TYR A 76 -17.95 -14.01 -9.16
C TYR A 76 -17.27 -13.90 -7.80
N ALA A 77 -16.99 -15.04 -7.18
CA ALA A 77 -16.24 -15.12 -5.94
C ALA A 77 -15.25 -16.29 -5.95
N GLU A 78 -14.01 -16.06 -5.47
CA GLU A 78 -13.06 -17.14 -5.19
C GLU A 78 -12.21 -16.85 -3.94
N SER A 79 -11.76 -17.89 -3.24
CA SER A 79 -10.91 -17.74 -2.05
C SER A 79 -9.55 -17.15 -2.40
N LEU A 80 -9.16 -16.09 -1.67
CA LEU A 80 -7.80 -15.57 -1.69
C LEU A 80 -6.91 -16.50 -0.89
N ARG A 81 -5.81 -16.92 -1.50
CA ARG A 81 -4.87 -17.88 -0.91
C ARG A 81 -3.53 -17.24 -0.64
N GLY A 82 -2.95 -17.54 0.51
CA GLY A 82 -1.61 -17.15 0.91
C GLY A 82 -0.53 -17.87 0.10
N GLU A 83 0.74 -17.60 0.41
CA GLU A 83 1.88 -18.25 -0.26
C GLU A 83 1.94 -19.75 0.00
N ASP A 84 1.47 -20.18 1.17
CA ASP A 84 1.31 -21.58 1.58
C ASP A 84 0.16 -22.30 0.87
N ARG A 85 -0.58 -21.59 0.01
CA ARG A 85 -1.82 -22.02 -0.67
C ARG A 85 -3.01 -22.25 0.27
N GLY A 86 -2.89 -21.90 1.54
CA GLY A 86 -4.01 -21.88 2.49
C GLY A 86 -4.94 -20.69 2.23
N PRO A 87 -6.21 -20.76 2.69
CA PRO A 87 -7.07 -19.59 2.73
C PRO A 87 -6.48 -18.55 3.68
N ILE A 88 -6.60 -17.26 3.35
CA ILE A 88 -6.21 -16.19 4.25
C ILE A 88 -7.40 -15.88 5.15
N CYS A 89 -7.25 -16.11 6.45
CA CYS A 89 -8.28 -15.89 7.45
C CYS A 89 -7.68 -15.07 8.61
N PRO A 90 -8.49 -14.33 9.38
CA PRO A 90 -8.04 -13.55 10.53
C PRO A 90 -7.45 -14.40 11.67
#